data_AF-A0A3S2W2L5-F1
#
_entry.id   AF-A0A3S2W2L5-F1
#
_cell.length_a   1.000
_cell.length_b   1.000
_cell.length_c   1.000
_cell.angle_alpha   90.00
_cell.angle_beta   90.00
_cell.angle_gamma   90.00
#
_symmetry.space_group_name_H-M   'P 1'
#
loop_
_entity.id
_entity.type
_entity.pdbx_description
1 polymer ?
#
loop_
_entity_poly.entity_id
_entity_poly.type
_entity_poly.pdbx_seq_one_letter_code
_entity_poly.pdbx_strand_id
1 'polypeptide(L)'
;MKKKLVIIITTVLIVILALLVLWKLEVFKINDSSEAVKEENVEEDVLSILLNLQYPQLGDNIEEAQSLYGEPTSEADGQKAFQLSGKAENEIALYYDQADAITSLKFNVAGDKEKIHSLAEKLLPSGFTLVKGNGEEADNQNSYYYRLADGFAEILINKANDSSAGNNTDYTIEVTYLTETEFNSATNQEEKEAEEEKTTQGNPETQEDNESQEAITTPKPTESDSEEVKETEPSPTKNTGEFDAASAQINNQKVKDPDFLANAKKGIVQEIDVALKSTVGAMMESHGQPDWVVAVEGGYQLMYKNYHIGFGTPHEYVQDPKTPISSYYLPINLSEKEVIQSLGEPIAKEYSEQDGSYLLYYDLGNYKLYFYKNTDDPAETYKSVKLIASLAA
;
A
#
# COMPACT_ATOMS: atom_id res chain seq x y z
N MET A 1 -77.90 46.80 16.86
CA MET A 1 -77.07 45.97 15.94
C MET A 1 -75.89 46.73 15.35
N LYS A 2 -76.05 47.97 14.86
CA LYS A 2 -74.94 48.78 14.29
C LYS A 2 -73.71 48.92 15.19
N LYS A 3 -73.88 49.16 16.50
CA LYS A 3 -72.75 49.26 17.46
C LYS A 3 -71.95 47.96 17.63
N LYS A 4 -72.60 46.79 17.59
CA LYS A 4 -71.91 45.48 17.66
C LYS A 4 -71.16 45.17 16.37
N LEU A 5 -71.74 45.55 15.23
CA LEU A 5 -71.10 45.42 13.92
C LEU A 5 -69.83 46.28 13.81
N VAL A 6 -69.89 47.52 14.31
CA VAL A 6 -68.73 48.41 14.34
C VAL A 6 -67.61 47.80 15.19
N ILE A 7 -67.92 47.27 16.37
CA ILE A 7 -66.91 46.61 17.23
C ILE A 7 -66.27 45.43 16.50
N ILE A 8 -67.06 44.54 15.88
CA ILE A 8 -66.52 43.38 15.15
C ILE A 8 -65.62 43.82 14.00
N ILE A 9 -66.04 44.81 13.21
CA ILE A 9 -65.24 45.34 12.11
C ILE A 9 -63.95 45.95 12.65
N THR A 10 -64.00 46.71 13.74
CA THR A 10 -62.81 47.29 14.36
C THR A 10 -61.86 46.22 14.88
N THR A 11 -62.36 45.15 15.52
CA THR A 11 -61.53 44.04 16.00
C THR A 11 -60.87 43.29 14.85
N VAL A 12 -61.60 43.01 13.77
CA VAL A 12 -61.05 42.38 12.57
C VAL A 12 -59.98 43.25 11.93
N LEU A 13 -60.20 44.58 11.86
CA LEU A 13 -59.23 45.52 11.32
C LEU A 13 -57.95 45.58 12.17
N ILE A 14 -58.07 45.52 13.51
CA ILE A 14 -56.93 45.46 14.43
C ILE A 14 -56.15 44.15 14.24
N VAL A 15 -56.84 43.02 14.06
CA VAL A 15 -56.20 41.71 13.82
C VAL A 15 -55.47 41.70 12.47
N ILE A 16 -56.07 42.27 11.42
CA ILE A 16 -55.41 42.40 10.10
C ILE A 16 -54.19 43.33 10.20
N LEU A 17 -54.29 44.44 10.94
CA LEU A 17 -53.15 45.33 11.18
C LEU A 17 -52.03 44.63 11.96
N ALA A 18 -52.38 43.84 12.98
CA ALA A 18 -51.41 43.06 13.75
C ALA A 18 -50.72 41.99 12.89
N LEU A 19 -51.47 41.32 12.00
CA LEU A 19 -50.91 40.37 11.04
C LEU A 19 -50.04 41.05 9.99
N LEU A 20 -50.39 42.24 9.52
CA LEU A 20 -49.55 43.04 8.61
C LEU A 20 -48.28 43.56 9.30
N VAL A 21 -48.36 43.91 10.59
CA VAL A 21 -47.19 44.30 11.40
C VAL A 21 -46.31 43.09 11.67
N LEU A 22 -46.87 41.92 11.97
CA LEU A 22 -46.12 40.67 12.12
C LEU A 22 -45.48 40.22 10.80
N TRP A 23 -46.20 40.34 9.67
CA TRP A 23 -45.66 40.03 8.35
C TRP A 23 -44.57 41.03 7.94
N LYS A 24 -44.75 42.33 8.22
CA LYS A 24 -43.66 43.29 8.07
C LYS A 24 -42.50 43.00 9.03
N LEU A 25 -42.73 42.53 10.25
CA LEU A 25 -41.67 42.18 11.20
C LEU A 25 -40.95 40.88 10.82
N GLU A 26 -41.61 39.89 10.21
CA GLU A 26 -40.95 38.72 9.61
C GLU A 26 -40.14 39.12 8.39
N VAL A 27 -40.69 39.98 7.52
CA VAL A 27 -39.95 40.54 6.37
C VAL A 27 -38.81 41.47 6.82
N PHE A 28 -38.94 42.17 7.96
CA PHE A 28 -37.85 43.00 8.53
C PHE A 28 -36.85 42.20 9.36
N LYS A 29 -37.23 41.08 9.99
CA LYS A 29 -36.25 40.11 10.53
C LYS A 29 -35.45 39.43 9.42
N ILE A 30 -36.01 39.38 8.21
CA ILE A 30 -35.30 38.90 7.02
C ILE A 30 -34.48 40.03 6.36
N ASN A 31 -34.75 41.32 6.64
CA ASN A 31 -34.27 42.37 5.72
C ASN A 31 -33.88 43.75 6.28
N ASP A 32 -33.50 43.92 7.55
CA ASP A 32 -32.65 45.09 7.89
C ASP A 32 -31.83 44.92 9.18
N SER A 33 -30.51 44.91 8.98
CA SER A 33 -29.54 45.68 9.79
C SER A 33 -29.36 45.27 11.26
N SER A 34 -28.75 44.10 11.53
CA SER A 34 -27.54 44.21 12.35
C SER A 34 -26.52 44.97 11.51
N GLU A 35 -25.66 45.78 12.11
CA GLU A 35 -24.41 46.14 11.46
C GLU A 35 -23.76 44.84 11.00
N ALA A 36 -24.00 44.49 9.74
CA ALA A 36 -23.15 43.60 9.02
C ALA A 36 -21.86 44.42 8.97
N VAL A 37 -21.01 44.18 9.97
CA VAL A 37 -19.63 43.83 9.70
C VAL A 37 -19.68 43.25 8.30
N LYS A 38 -19.03 43.90 7.34
CA LYS A 38 -18.68 43.19 6.13
C LYS A 38 -17.80 42.03 6.63
N GLU A 39 -18.42 40.96 7.10
CA GLU A 39 -18.05 39.62 6.72
C GLU A 39 -18.17 39.71 5.21
N GLU A 40 -17.06 40.18 4.64
CA GLU A 40 -16.46 39.51 3.51
C GLU A 40 -16.83 38.04 3.72
N ASN A 41 -17.92 37.60 3.08
CA ASN A 41 -18.13 36.20 2.80
C ASN A 41 -16.98 35.90 1.86
N VAL A 42 -15.81 35.69 2.46
CA VAL A 42 -14.70 34.99 1.86
C VAL A 42 -15.36 33.66 1.60
N GLU A 43 -15.78 33.46 0.35
CA GLU A 43 -16.14 32.14 -0.14
C GLU A 43 -14.94 31.29 0.24
N GLU A 44 -15.06 30.53 1.35
CA GLU A 44 -13.92 29.81 1.89
C GLU A 44 -13.46 28.88 0.78
N ASP A 45 -12.23 29.11 0.35
CA ASP A 45 -11.55 28.29 -0.63
C ASP A 45 -11.72 26.82 -0.21
N VAL A 46 -12.08 25.93 -1.15
CA VAL A 46 -12.42 24.53 -0.85
C VAL A 46 -11.29 23.87 -0.04
N LEU A 47 -10.04 24.19 -0.36
CA LEU A 47 -8.87 23.73 0.38
C LEU A 47 -8.85 24.23 1.83
N SER A 48 -9.30 25.45 2.10
CA SER A 48 -9.42 26.00 3.46
C SER A 48 -10.50 25.29 4.27
N ILE A 49 -11.61 24.91 3.65
CA ILE A 49 -12.65 24.08 4.28
C ILE A 49 -12.05 22.70 4.63
N LEU A 50 -11.40 22.05 3.66
CA LEU A 50 -10.78 20.74 3.86
C LEU A 50 -9.70 20.77 4.97
N LEU A 51 -8.87 21.82 5.02
CA LEU A 51 -7.89 22.01 6.08
C LEU A 51 -8.49 22.12 7.49
N ASN A 52 -9.75 22.49 7.62
CA ASN A 52 -10.44 22.60 8.92
C ASN A 52 -11.24 21.35 9.31
N LEU A 53 -11.36 20.36 8.42
CA LEU A 53 -12.05 19.10 8.71
C LEU A 53 -11.23 18.17 9.63
N GLN A 54 -11.93 17.31 10.34
CA GLN A 54 -11.33 16.15 11.01
C GLN A 54 -11.26 14.99 10.03
N TYR A 55 -10.18 14.23 10.11
CA TYR A 55 -9.93 13.08 9.25
C TYR A 55 -9.61 11.85 10.08
N PRO A 56 -10.04 10.66 9.64
CA PRO A 56 -9.40 9.43 10.10
C PRO A 56 -7.94 9.45 9.63
N GLN A 57 -7.06 8.92 10.46
CA GLN A 57 -5.64 8.82 10.19
C GLN A 57 -5.30 7.46 9.62
N LEU A 58 -4.15 7.39 8.96
CA LEU A 58 -3.57 6.15 8.47
C LEU A 58 -3.32 5.19 9.66
N GLY A 59 -3.90 4.01 9.61
CA GLY A 59 -3.88 2.99 10.67
C GLY A 59 -5.10 2.99 11.61
N ASP A 60 -5.95 4.01 11.54
CA ASP A 60 -7.21 4.01 12.28
C ASP A 60 -8.16 2.96 11.72
N ASN A 61 -9.18 2.59 12.50
CA ASN A 61 -10.19 1.67 12.04
C ASN A 61 -11.15 2.36 11.05
N ILE A 62 -11.59 1.66 10.01
CA ILE A 62 -12.49 2.20 8.98
C ILE A 62 -13.85 2.68 9.55
N GLU A 63 -14.28 2.16 10.71
CA GLU A 63 -15.47 2.64 11.43
C GLU A 63 -15.32 4.10 11.90
N GLU A 64 -14.09 4.58 12.12
CA GLU A 64 -13.84 5.99 12.48
C GLU A 64 -14.25 6.93 11.35
N ALA A 65 -13.96 6.55 10.09
CA ALA A 65 -14.42 7.28 8.92
C ALA A 65 -15.96 7.31 8.83
N GLN A 66 -16.63 6.19 9.14
CA GLN A 66 -18.09 6.12 9.18
C GLN A 66 -18.67 7.02 10.29
N SER A 67 -18.02 7.10 11.45
CA SER A 67 -18.43 8.00 12.53
C SER A 67 -18.25 9.47 12.16
N LEU A 68 -17.22 9.82 11.38
CA LEU A 68 -16.92 11.19 10.97
C LEU A 68 -17.81 11.67 9.81
N TYR A 69 -18.05 10.81 8.82
CA TYR A 69 -18.66 11.20 7.55
C TYR A 69 -20.03 10.57 7.29
N GLY A 70 -20.45 9.60 8.09
CA GLY A 70 -21.67 8.83 7.89
C GLY A 70 -21.49 7.64 6.95
N GLU A 71 -22.56 7.27 6.26
CA GLU A 71 -22.55 6.12 5.34
C GLU A 71 -21.64 6.38 4.13
N PRO A 72 -20.92 5.35 3.64
CA PRO A 72 -20.09 5.48 2.45
C PRO A 72 -20.94 5.76 1.20
N THR A 73 -20.42 6.56 0.28
CA THR A 73 -21.04 6.81 -1.03
C THR A 73 -20.86 5.63 -1.97
N SER A 74 -19.80 4.86 -1.79
CA SER A 74 -19.56 3.57 -2.46
C SER A 74 -18.73 2.63 -1.59
N GLU A 75 -18.93 1.33 -1.79
CA GLU A 75 -18.25 0.26 -1.06
C GLU A 75 -17.93 -0.90 -2.00
N ALA A 76 -16.69 -1.38 -1.91
CA ALA A 76 -16.16 -2.57 -2.58
C ALA A 76 -15.24 -3.33 -1.60
N ASP A 77 -14.85 -4.55 -1.95
CA ASP A 77 -13.98 -5.36 -1.08
C ASP A 77 -12.66 -4.61 -0.77
N GLY A 78 -12.48 -4.23 0.50
CA GLY A 78 -11.29 -3.51 0.97
C GLY A 78 -11.26 -2.00 0.66
N GLN A 79 -12.35 -1.41 0.17
CA GLN A 79 -12.42 0.02 -0.16
C GLN A 79 -13.78 0.65 0.18
N LYS A 80 -13.76 1.85 0.77
CA LYS A 80 -14.95 2.69 1.01
C LYS A 80 -14.69 4.14 0.60
N ALA A 81 -15.67 4.78 -0.03
CA ALA A 81 -15.60 6.20 -0.36
C ALA A 81 -16.56 7.03 0.51
N PHE A 82 -16.13 8.23 0.93
CA PHE A 82 -16.88 9.11 1.82
C PHE A 82 -16.90 10.55 1.31
N GLN A 83 -17.98 11.27 1.58
CA GLN A 83 -18.11 12.68 1.23
C GLN A 83 -17.49 13.59 2.30
N LEU A 84 -16.51 14.43 1.94
CA LEU A 84 -15.79 15.28 2.89
C LEU A 84 -16.48 16.62 3.21
N SER A 85 -17.36 17.16 2.37
CA SER A 85 -17.87 18.54 2.55
C SER A 85 -19.31 18.79 2.11
N GLY A 86 -20.12 17.73 2.00
CA GLY A 86 -21.52 17.84 1.54
C GLY A 86 -21.70 18.28 0.08
N LYS A 87 -20.61 18.60 -0.63
CA LYS A 87 -20.56 18.79 -2.08
C LYS A 87 -20.04 17.53 -2.74
N ALA A 88 -20.78 17.00 -3.72
CA ALA A 88 -20.53 15.73 -4.41
C ALA A 88 -19.08 15.51 -4.90
N GLU A 89 -18.38 16.59 -5.26
CA GLU A 89 -17.08 16.53 -5.94
C GLU A 89 -15.89 16.28 -4.99
N ASN A 90 -16.09 16.37 -3.67
CA ASN A 90 -15.02 16.21 -2.68
C ASN A 90 -15.18 14.89 -1.91
N GLU A 91 -14.79 13.78 -2.55
CA GLU A 91 -14.79 12.45 -1.95
C GLU A 91 -13.39 12.01 -1.52
N ILE A 92 -13.31 11.24 -0.44
CA ILE A 92 -12.12 10.49 -0.03
C ILE A 92 -12.37 9.01 -0.20
N ALA A 93 -11.47 8.32 -0.89
CA ALA A 93 -11.39 6.88 -0.94
C ALA A 93 -10.44 6.38 0.15
N LEU A 94 -10.92 5.46 0.97
CA LEU A 94 -10.17 4.79 2.03
C LEU A 94 -10.02 3.32 1.66
N TYR A 95 -8.78 2.83 1.71
CA TYR A 95 -8.45 1.42 1.57
C TYR A 95 -8.09 0.87 2.94
N TYR A 96 -8.53 -0.35 3.24
CA TYR A 96 -8.36 -0.96 4.56
C TYR A 96 -8.05 -2.45 4.45
N ASP A 97 -7.38 -2.97 5.49
CA ASP A 97 -7.02 -4.39 5.58
C ASP A 97 -8.15 -5.24 6.19
N GLN A 98 -7.90 -6.54 6.36
CA GLN A 98 -8.87 -7.48 6.95
C GLN A 98 -9.14 -7.24 8.44
N ALA A 99 -8.29 -6.45 9.11
CA ALA A 99 -8.50 -6.00 10.48
C ALA A 99 -9.21 -4.63 10.52
N ASP A 100 -9.73 -4.20 9.38
CA ASP A 100 -10.41 -2.92 9.17
C ASP A 100 -9.51 -1.70 9.42
N ALA A 101 -8.19 -1.86 9.43
CA ALA A 101 -7.25 -0.74 9.59
C ALA A 101 -7.00 -0.05 8.25
N ILE A 102 -7.05 1.29 8.24
CA ILE A 102 -6.85 2.12 7.05
C ILE A 102 -5.39 2.02 6.59
N THR A 103 -5.18 1.52 5.37
CA THR A 103 -3.85 1.35 4.76
C THR A 103 -3.51 2.39 3.72
N SER A 104 -4.53 3.06 3.15
CA SER A 104 -4.34 4.18 2.23
C SER A 104 -5.54 5.12 2.21
N LEU A 105 -5.27 6.41 2.01
CA LEU A 105 -6.24 7.49 1.86
C LEU A 105 -5.97 8.25 0.56
N LYS A 106 -6.99 8.40 -0.28
CA LYS A 106 -6.86 9.04 -1.59
C LYS A 106 -8.00 10.01 -1.90
N PHE A 107 -7.66 11.21 -2.36
CA PHE A 107 -8.66 12.21 -2.76
C PHE A 107 -8.07 13.27 -3.70
N ASN A 108 -8.96 14.00 -4.38
CA ASN A 108 -8.58 15.09 -5.26
C ASN A 108 -8.85 16.44 -4.58
N VAL A 109 -7.95 17.40 -4.77
CA VAL A 109 -8.09 18.75 -4.25
C VAL A 109 -7.39 19.76 -5.15
N ALA A 110 -8.04 20.90 -5.35
CA ALA A 110 -7.46 22.03 -6.04
C ALA A 110 -6.83 23.01 -5.05
N GLY A 111 -5.71 23.65 -5.43
CA GLY A 111 -5.19 24.82 -4.72
C GLY A 111 -3.68 24.85 -4.55
N ASP A 112 -3.25 25.50 -3.48
CA ASP A 112 -1.83 25.73 -3.19
C ASP A 112 -1.13 24.45 -2.70
N LYS A 113 0.02 24.14 -3.31
CA LYS A 113 0.77 22.89 -3.07
C LYS A 113 1.21 22.73 -1.62
N GLU A 114 1.65 23.80 -0.95
CA GLU A 114 2.11 23.72 0.45
C GLU A 114 0.95 23.47 1.40
N LYS A 115 -0.20 24.10 1.13
CA LYS A 115 -1.44 23.84 1.86
C LYS A 115 -2.00 22.43 1.62
N ILE A 116 -1.89 21.91 0.40
CA ILE A 116 -2.25 20.53 0.04
C ILE A 116 -1.35 19.54 0.77
N HIS A 117 -0.04 19.81 0.84
CA HIS A 117 0.89 18.99 1.61
C HIS A 117 0.57 19.01 3.11
N SER A 118 0.27 20.20 3.66
CA SER A 118 -0.19 20.34 5.06
C SER A 118 -1.49 19.57 5.31
N LEU A 119 -2.41 19.55 4.34
CA LEU A 119 -3.63 18.74 4.42
C LEU A 119 -3.32 17.25 4.44
N ALA A 120 -2.40 16.79 3.59
CA ALA A 120 -1.98 15.39 3.53
C ALA A 120 -1.30 14.93 4.84
N GLU A 121 -0.49 15.77 5.46
CA GLU A 121 0.13 15.46 6.77
C GLU A 121 -0.88 15.24 7.89
N LYS A 122 -2.08 15.84 7.81
CA LYS A 122 -3.16 15.57 8.79
C LYS A 122 -3.68 14.14 8.74
N LEU A 123 -3.47 13.44 7.63
CA LEU A 123 -3.86 12.04 7.45
C LEU A 123 -2.83 11.07 8.04
N LEU A 124 -1.64 11.54 8.43
CA LEU A 124 -0.65 10.71 9.11
C LEU A 124 -0.99 10.56 10.60
N PRO A 125 -0.67 9.41 11.22
CA PRO A 125 -0.82 9.23 12.66
C PRO A 125 0.13 10.15 13.42
N SER A 126 -0.21 10.48 14.66
CA SER A 126 0.64 11.33 15.50
C SER A 126 2.06 10.77 15.68
N GLY A 127 3.05 11.66 15.82
CA GLY A 127 4.45 11.26 16.05
C GLY A 127 5.25 10.92 14.79
N PHE A 128 4.79 11.37 13.61
CA PHE A 128 5.53 11.21 12.37
C PHE A 128 6.79 12.10 12.30
N THR A 129 7.77 11.68 11.49
CA THR A 129 8.97 12.46 11.16
C THR A 129 9.25 12.38 9.67
N LEU A 130 9.36 13.52 8.98
CA LEU A 130 9.76 13.56 7.57
C LEU A 130 11.20 13.09 7.43
N VAL A 131 11.45 12.15 6.52
CA VAL A 131 12.79 11.59 6.26
C VAL A 131 13.36 12.07 4.93
N LYS A 132 12.55 12.04 3.86
CA LYS A 132 12.95 12.53 2.53
C LYS A 132 11.75 13.18 1.86
N GLY A 133 11.96 14.29 1.16
CA GLY A 133 10.92 14.92 0.35
C GLY A 133 11.54 15.63 -0.84
N ASN A 134 11.08 15.31 -2.05
CA ASN A 134 11.53 15.98 -3.25
C ASN A 134 10.57 17.14 -3.54
N GLY A 135 10.77 18.26 -2.85
CA GLY A 135 9.92 19.45 -2.95
C GLY A 135 10.23 20.39 -4.12
N GLU A 136 11.38 20.24 -4.79
CA GLU A 136 11.98 21.31 -5.60
C GLU A 136 12.16 21.04 -7.11
N GLU A 137 11.75 19.88 -7.65
CA GLU A 137 11.86 19.64 -9.10
C GLU A 137 10.53 19.80 -9.83
N ALA A 138 10.61 20.29 -11.06
CA ALA A 138 9.52 20.73 -11.92
C ALA A 138 8.64 19.57 -12.47
N ASP A 139 8.57 18.47 -11.74
CA ASP A 139 7.91 17.24 -12.17
C ASP A 139 6.49 17.13 -11.62
N ASN A 140 5.65 16.44 -12.39
CA ASN A 140 4.20 16.30 -12.17
C ASN A 140 3.84 15.47 -10.91
N GLN A 141 4.84 15.03 -10.15
CA GLN A 141 4.74 14.09 -9.03
C GLN A 141 5.68 14.51 -7.91
N ASN A 142 5.18 14.58 -6.68
CA ASN A 142 5.98 14.85 -5.49
C ASN A 142 5.74 13.75 -4.45
N SER A 143 6.81 13.11 -4.00
CA SER A 143 6.78 12.09 -2.95
C SER A 143 7.48 12.60 -1.70
N TYR A 144 6.83 12.42 -0.55
CA TYR A 144 7.35 12.71 0.77
C TYR A 144 7.27 11.44 1.63
N TYR A 145 8.42 11.03 2.18
CA TYR A 145 8.56 9.80 2.92
C TYR A 145 8.72 10.09 4.41
N TYR A 146 7.89 9.46 5.23
CA TYR A 146 7.81 9.68 6.66
C TYR A 146 8.11 8.41 7.43
N ARG A 147 8.76 8.58 8.57
CA ARG A 147 8.84 7.56 9.62
C ARG A 147 7.70 7.78 10.59
N LEU A 148 6.99 6.70 10.92
CA LEU A 148 5.90 6.66 11.90
C LEU A 148 6.36 5.90 13.15
N ALA A 149 5.55 5.88 14.19
CA ALA A 149 5.84 5.10 15.40
C ALA A 149 5.99 3.59 15.08
N ASP A 150 5.08 3.07 14.24
CA ASP A 150 4.96 1.64 13.94
C ASP A 150 5.23 1.31 12.46
N GLY A 151 5.96 2.17 11.73
CA GLY A 151 6.28 1.90 10.33
C GLY A 151 6.71 3.13 9.54
N PHE A 152 6.36 3.14 8.26
CA PHE A 152 6.68 4.21 7.31
C PHE A 152 5.46 4.60 6.50
N ALA A 153 5.44 5.80 5.95
CA ALA A 153 4.39 6.24 5.06
C ALA A 153 4.93 7.10 3.92
N GLU A 154 4.21 7.09 2.82
CA GLU A 154 4.40 8.01 1.70
C GLU A 154 3.21 8.97 1.61
N ILE A 155 3.50 10.24 1.38
CA ILE A 155 2.55 11.20 0.83
C ILE A 155 2.96 11.43 -0.63
N LEU A 156 2.08 11.05 -1.54
CA LEU A 156 2.21 11.24 -2.98
C LEU A 156 1.24 12.33 -3.44
N ILE A 157 1.76 13.39 -4.07
CA ILE A 157 0.99 14.51 -4.60
C ILE A 157 1.24 14.62 -6.10
N ASN A 158 0.24 14.23 -6.89
CA ASN A 158 0.29 14.21 -8.34
C ASN A 158 -0.61 15.28 -8.94
N LYS A 159 -0.12 15.99 -9.96
CA LYS A 159 -0.97 16.91 -10.71
C LYS A 159 -1.95 16.11 -11.59
N ALA A 160 -3.24 16.40 -11.48
CA ALA A 160 -4.24 15.78 -12.34
C ALA A 160 -4.06 16.31 -13.79
N ASN A 161 -4.01 15.40 -14.76
CA ASN A 161 -3.87 15.72 -16.19
C ASN A 161 -5.18 16.29 -16.76
N ASP A 162 -5.57 17.50 -16.37
CA ASP A 162 -6.58 18.24 -17.11
C ASP A 162 -6.13 19.69 -17.36
N SER A 163 -5.95 20.01 -18.65
CA SER A 163 -5.24 21.20 -19.14
C SER A 163 -6.21 22.29 -19.61
N SER A 164 -7.30 22.50 -18.88
CA SER A 164 -8.34 23.44 -19.33
C SER A 164 -9.08 24.23 -18.24
N ALA A 165 -8.41 24.75 -17.21
CA ALA A 165 -9.00 25.82 -16.41
C ALA A 165 -7.94 26.68 -15.70
N GLY A 166 -8.22 27.97 -15.56
CA GLY A 166 -7.32 28.95 -14.94
C GLY A 166 -7.10 28.70 -13.44
N ASN A 167 -5.88 29.02 -13.01
CA ASN A 167 -5.39 29.28 -11.65
C ASN A 167 -5.61 28.25 -10.52
N ASN A 168 -6.46 27.24 -10.65
CA ASN A 168 -6.59 26.15 -9.68
C ASN A 168 -6.13 24.85 -10.35
N THR A 169 -4.91 24.42 -10.01
CA THR A 169 -4.42 23.09 -10.43
C THR A 169 -5.03 22.05 -9.50
N ASP A 170 -5.68 21.06 -10.09
CA ASP A 170 -6.17 19.89 -9.37
C ASP A 170 -5.02 18.92 -9.10
N TYR A 171 -4.95 18.43 -7.87
CA TYR A 171 -3.99 17.43 -7.41
C TYR A 171 -4.71 16.21 -6.87
N THR A 172 -4.16 15.04 -7.14
CA THR A 172 -4.49 13.80 -6.45
C THR A 172 -3.49 13.60 -5.32
N ILE A 173 -3.99 13.52 -4.10
CA ILE A 173 -3.22 13.15 -2.91
C ILE A 173 -3.46 11.67 -2.64
N GLU A 174 -2.39 10.95 -2.34
CA GLU A 174 -2.43 9.59 -1.82
C GLU A 174 -1.49 9.48 -0.61
N VAL A 175 -2.02 9.01 0.52
CA VAL A 175 -1.27 8.79 1.76
C VAL A 175 -1.36 7.33 2.11
N THR A 176 -0.23 6.62 2.12
CA THR A 176 -0.21 5.15 2.17
C THR A 176 0.88 4.65 3.11
N TYR A 177 0.61 3.55 3.83
CA TYR A 177 1.65 2.86 4.59
C TYR A 177 2.67 2.26 3.64
N LEU A 178 3.95 2.43 3.95
CA LEU A 178 5.04 1.74 3.28
C LEU A 178 5.58 0.64 4.18
N THR A 179 5.93 -0.47 3.54
CA THR A 179 6.86 -1.44 4.12
C THR A 179 8.24 -0.80 4.28
N GLU A 180 9.05 -1.35 5.18
CA GLU A 180 10.45 -0.94 5.33
C GLU A 180 11.24 -1.08 4.02
N THR A 181 10.92 -2.08 3.21
CA THR A 181 11.55 -2.31 1.90
C THR A 181 11.20 -1.21 0.90
N GLU A 182 9.91 -0.88 0.75
CA GLU A 182 9.46 0.20 -0.13
C GLU A 182 10.06 1.54 0.28
N PHE A 183 10.05 1.81 1.59
CA PHE A 183 10.67 3.00 2.16
C PHE A 183 12.17 3.07 1.84
N ASN A 184 12.93 2.01 2.16
CA ASN A 184 14.37 1.99 1.91
C ASN A 184 14.72 2.05 0.42
N SER A 185 13.93 1.42 -0.45
CA SER A 185 14.13 1.48 -1.89
C SER A 185 13.95 2.91 -2.41
N ALA A 186 12.93 3.61 -1.92
CA ALA A 186 12.60 4.96 -2.35
C ALA A 186 13.53 6.03 -1.76
N THR A 187 14.03 5.84 -0.54
CA THR A 187 14.91 6.82 0.12
C THR A 187 16.39 6.65 -0.22
N ASN A 188 16.86 5.43 -0.49
CA ASN A 188 18.29 5.13 -0.68
C ASN A 188 18.76 5.18 -2.15
N GLN A 189 17.89 5.55 -3.09
CA GLN A 189 18.22 5.62 -4.53
C GLN A 189 19.30 6.67 -4.86
N GLU A 190 19.58 7.65 -4.00
CA GLU A 190 20.53 8.74 -4.28
C GLU A 190 21.94 8.55 -3.68
N GLU A 191 22.17 7.60 -2.76
CA GLU A 191 23.52 7.40 -2.20
C GLU A 191 24.47 6.61 -3.12
N LYS A 192 23.96 5.92 -4.14
CA LYS A 192 24.79 5.13 -5.06
C LYS A 192 25.38 5.91 -6.24
N GLU A 193 24.82 7.06 -6.61
CA GLU A 193 25.31 7.84 -7.75
C GLU A 193 26.50 8.75 -7.39
N ALA A 194 26.78 8.98 -6.09
CA ALA A 194 27.89 9.81 -5.63
C ALA A 194 29.23 9.07 -5.45
N GLU A 195 29.24 7.72 -5.40
CA GLU A 195 30.48 6.94 -5.22
C GLU A 195 31.10 6.42 -6.53
N GLU A 196 30.36 6.36 -7.65
CA GLU A 196 30.90 5.84 -8.91
C GLU A 196 31.75 6.85 -9.72
N GLU A 197 31.78 8.14 -9.35
CA GLU A 197 32.51 9.16 -10.11
C GLU A 197 33.99 9.35 -9.73
N LYS A 198 34.56 8.49 -8.86
CA LYS A 198 35.94 8.71 -8.37
C LYS A 198 36.88 7.53 -8.33
N THR A 199 36.78 6.55 -9.22
CA THR A 199 37.94 5.67 -9.51
C THR A 199 37.92 5.13 -10.93
N THR A 200 38.36 5.92 -11.92
CA THR A 200 38.97 5.32 -13.13
C THR A 200 40.06 6.23 -13.70
N GLN A 201 41.32 6.03 -13.29
CA GLN A 201 42.47 6.34 -14.17
C GLN A 201 43.72 5.51 -13.80
N GLY A 202 44.08 4.56 -14.67
CA GLY A 202 45.47 4.29 -15.07
C GLY A 202 46.38 3.41 -14.18
N ASN A 203 46.31 2.09 -14.42
CA ASN A 203 47.36 1.03 -14.51
C ASN A 203 48.88 1.42 -14.46
N PRO A 204 49.82 0.45 -14.39
CA PRO A 204 50.32 -0.37 -13.26
C PRO A 204 51.85 -0.20 -13.03
N GLU A 205 52.40 -0.70 -11.91
CA GLU A 205 53.68 -1.48 -11.84
C GLU A 205 54.23 -1.61 -10.40
N THR A 206 54.85 -2.78 -10.17
CA THR A 206 55.94 -3.10 -9.23
C THR A 206 55.64 -3.78 -7.88
N GLN A 207 56.39 -4.87 -7.69
CA GLN A 207 56.59 -5.73 -6.51
C GLN A 207 57.00 -4.96 -5.24
N GLU A 208 56.63 -5.46 -4.07
CA GLU A 208 57.53 -6.13 -3.10
C GLU A 208 56.82 -6.43 -1.77
N ASP A 209 57.37 -7.44 -1.09
CA ASP A 209 57.03 -8.01 0.21
C ASP A 209 56.77 -7.01 1.35
N ASN A 210 55.86 -7.37 2.28
CA ASN A 210 56.28 -7.63 3.67
C ASN A 210 55.18 -8.27 4.53
N GLU A 211 55.63 -9.23 5.33
CA GLU A 211 54.96 -9.84 6.49
C GLU A 211 54.67 -8.82 7.60
N SER A 212 53.65 -9.08 8.45
CA SER A 212 53.71 -9.13 9.94
C SER A 212 52.27 -9.14 10.51
N GLN A 213 51.78 -10.28 11.01
CA GLN A 213 51.66 -10.68 12.43
C GLN A 213 50.55 -10.00 13.26
N GLU A 214 49.63 -10.88 13.70
CA GLU A 214 48.99 -11.01 15.02
C GLU A 214 48.72 -9.78 15.91
N ALA A 215 47.45 -9.65 16.34
CA ALA A 215 47.15 -9.48 17.77
C ALA A 215 45.71 -9.92 18.10
N ILE A 216 45.62 -11.00 18.86
CA ILE A 216 44.47 -11.47 19.64
C ILE A 216 44.14 -10.45 20.73
N THR A 217 42.85 -10.22 21.03
CA THR A 217 42.41 -9.95 22.41
C THR A 217 40.92 -10.25 22.60
N THR A 218 40.66 -11.32 23.35
CA THR A 218 39.41 -11.55 24.08
C THR A 218 39.40 -10.66 25.34
N PRO A 219 38.21 -10.37 25.89
CA PRO A 219 38.04 -10.70 27.31
C PRO A 219 36.72 -11.43 27.62
N LYS A 220 36.79 -12.31 28.61
CA LYS A 220 35.73 -13.11 29.24
C LYS A 220 35.42 -12.50 30.65
N PRO A 221 34.54 -13.11 31.47
CA PRO A 221 33.13 -12.82 31.72
C PRO A 221 32.89 -12.13 33.08
N THR A 222 31.63 -11.80 33.42
CA THR A 222 31.19 -11.60 34.81
C THR A 222 29.75 -12.12 34.97
N GLU A 223 29.60 -13.20 35.76
CA GLU A 223 28.38 -13.62 36.46
C GLU A 223 28.08 -12.59 37.57
N SER A 224 26.91 -12.35 38.15
CA SER A 224 25.66 -13.08 38.39
C SER A 224 24.65 -12.00 38.85
N ASP A 225 23.37 -12.08 38.50
CA ASP A 225 22.33 -12.29 39.50
C ASP A 225 20.97 -12.56 38.85
N SER A 226 20.41 -13.67 39.31
CA SER A 226 19.14 -14.27 38.97
C SER A 226 17.96 -13.50 39.57
N GLU A 227 17.01 -13.12 38.72
CA GLU A 227 15.60 -12.94 39.10
C GLU A 227 14.71 -13.74 38.15
N GLU A 228 13.71 -14.39 38.72
CA GLU A 228 12.78 -15.34 38.11
C GLU A 228 12.15 -14.83 36.80
N VAL A 229 12.40 -15.59 35.73
CA VAL A 229 11.64 -15.51 34.48
C VAL A 229 10.23 -16.03 34.77
N LYS A 230 9.27 -15.11 34.93
CA LYS A 230 7.87 -15.44 34.64
C LYS A 230 7.73 -15.62 33.13
N GLU A 231 7.30 -16.80 32.72
CA GLU A 231 6.74 -17.05 31.39
C GLU A 231 5.67 -15.99 31.08
N THR A 232 6.02 -14.99 30.30
CA THR A 232 5.06 -14.32 29.42
C THR A 232 4.99 -15.16 28.16
N GLU A 233 3.85 -15.79 27.95
CA GLU A 233 3.46 -16.37 26.66
C GLU A 233 3.81 -15.38 25.54
N PRO A 234 4.41 -15.83 24.42
CA PRO A 234 4.68 -14.95 23.31
C PRO A 234 3.35 -14.42 22.77
N SER A 235 3.14 -13.11 22.92
CA SER A 235 2.13 -12.39 22.15
C SER A 235 2.34 -12.67 20.67
N PRO A 236 1.27 -12.84 19.87
CA PRO A 236 1.38 -13.13 18.45
C PRO A 236 1.98 -11.92 17.77
N THR A 237 3.25 -12.03 17.38
CA THR A 237 3.88 -11.14 16.41
C THR A 237 3.07 -11.23 15.12
N LYS A 238 2.39 -10.13 14.74
CA LYS A 238 1.79 -9.97 13.42
C LYS A 238 2.91 -10.10 12.37
N ASN A 239 2.97 -11.25 11.70
CA ASN A 239 3.83 -11.45 10.53
C ASN A 239 3.28 -10.58 9.39
N THR A 240 3.89 -9.44 9.12
CA THR A 240 3.74 -8.74 7.83
C THR A 240 4.45 -9.59 6.80
N GLY A 241 3.67 -10.43 6.11
CA GLY A 241 4.16 -11.53 5.31
C GLY A 241 4.85 -11.10 4.03
N GLU A 242 6.14 -10.80 4.11
CA GLU A 242 7.01 -10.72 2.94
C GLU A 242 8.22 -11.62 3.12
N PHE A 243 8.70 -12.17 2.00
CA PHE A 243 9.97 -12.86 1.97
C PHE A 243 11.11 -11.85 2.00
N ASP A 244 12.09 -12.09 2.86
CA ASP A 244 13.30 -11.27 2.90
C ASP A 244 14.21 -11.52 1.69
N ALA A 245 15.22 -10.66 1.52
CA ALA A 245 16.20 -10.81 0.44
C ALA A 245 16.99 -12.14 0.53
N ALA A 246 17.12 -12.73 1.72
CA ALA A 246 17.77 -14.03 1.92
C ALA A 246 16.96 -15.17 1.27
N SER A 247 15.63 -15.11 1.35
CA SER A 247 14.72 -16.05 0.70
C SER A 247 14.95 -16.09 -0.81
N ALA A 248 15.13 -14.94 -1.44
CA ALA A 248 15.47 -14.85 -2.87
C ALA A 248 16.82 -15.50 -3.18
N GLN A 249 17.84 -15.32 -2.33
CA GLN A 249 19.15 -15.95 -2.54
C GLN A 249 19.11 -17.47 -2.38
N ILE A 250 18.36 -17.98 -1.40
CA ILE A 250 18.15 -19.43 -1.21
C ILE A 250 17.44 -20.03 -2.43
N ASN A 251 16.38 -19.38 -2.89
CA ASN A 251 15.64 -19.85 -4.06
C ASN A 251 16.43 -19.69 -5.37
N ASN A 252 17.29 -18.67 -5.49
CA ASN A 252 18.23 -18.55 -6.60
C ASN A 252 19.13 -19.78 -6.68
N GLN A 253 19.62 -20.28 -5.54
CA GLN A 253 20.42 -21.52 -5.49
C GLN A 253 19.58 -22.73 -5.91
N LYS A 254 18.33 -22.85 -5.43
CA LYS A 254 17.40 -23.92 -5.86
C LYS A 254 17.15 -23.90 -7.37
N VAL A 255 16.93 -22.73 -7.96
CA VAL A 255 16.69 -22.58 -9.41
C VAL A 255 17.94 -22.88 -10.24
N LYS A 256 19.11 -22.50 -9.73
CA LYS A 256 20.41 -22.77 -10.36
C LYS A 256 20.87 -24.23 -10.22
N ASP A 257 20.21 -25.01 -9.38
CA ASP A 257 20.53 -26.43 -9.22
C ASP A 257 20.28 -27.21 -10.52
N PRO A 258 21.23 -28.05 -10.98
CA PRO A 258 21.08 -28.80 -12.24
C PRO A 258 19.84 -29.70 -12.29
N ASP A 259 19.35 -30.19 -11.14
CA ASP A 259 18.19 -31.06 -11.06
C ASP A 259 16.87 -30.29 -10.98
N PHE A 260 16.89 -28.95 -10.86
CA PHE A 260 15.69 -28.12 -10.71
C PHE A 260 14.67 -28.39 -11.81
N LEU A 261 15.09 -28.35 -13.08
CA LEU A 261 14.17 -28.56 -14.21
C LEU A 261 13.63 -30.00 -14.26
N ALA A 262 14.44 -30.99 -13.86
CA ALA A 262 14.03 -32.39 -13.80
C ALA A 262 13.01 -32.65 -12.68
N ASN A 263 13.15 -31.95 -11.55
CA ASN A 263 12.20 -31.98 -10.44
C ASN A 263 10.91 -31.22 -10.78
N ALA A 264 11.03 -30.04 -11.40
CA ALA A 264 9.90 -29.22 -11.82
C ALA A 264 8.97 -29.95 -12.81
N LYS A 265 9.53 -30.77 -13.72
CA LYS A 265 8.77 -31.67 -14.62
C LYS A 265 7.91 -32.71 -13.89
N LYS A 266 8.21 -32.98 -12.62
CA LYS A 266 7.44 -33.89 -11.75
C LYS A 266 6.51 -33.13 -10.81
N GLY A 267 6.51 -31.79 -10.84
CA GLY A 267 5.77 -30.95 -9.92
C GLY A 267 6.41 -30.88 -8.53
N ILE A 268 7.73 -31.01 -8.45
CA ILE A 268 8.50 -31.02 -7.21
C ILE A 268 9.54 -29.90 -7.29
N VAL A 269 9.77 -29.24 -6.16
CA VAL A 269 10.91 -28.34 -5.97
C VAL A 269 11.74 -28.92 -4.83
N GLN A 270 13.06 -28.85 -4.96
CA GLN A 270 14.00 -29.42 -3.99
C GLN A 270 13.79 -28.81 -2.60
N GLU A 271 13.96 -29.62 -1.56
CA GLU A 271 13.78 -29.25 -0.14
C GLU A 271 12.33 -28.89 0.23
N ILE A 272 11.36 -29.26 -0.61
CA ILE A 272 9.94 -29.13 -0.33
C ILE A 272 9.29 -30.52 -0.42
N ASP A 273 8.88 -31.05 0.72
CA ASP A 273 8.39 -32.43 0.87
C ASP A 273 6.91 -32.61 0.49
N VAL A 274 6.38 -31.70 -0.33
CA VAL A 274 4.99 -31.70 -0.81
C VAL A 274 5.05 -31.43 -2.30
N ALA A 275 4.61 -32.38 -3.13
CA ALA A 275 4.51 -32.21 -4.59
C ALA A 275 3.21 -31.46 -4.99
N LEU A 276 3.20 -30.78 -6.13
CA LEU A 276 1.97 -30.26 -6.73
C LEU A 276 0.93 -31.38 -6.92
N LYS A 277 -0.35 -31.00 -6.87
CA LYS A 277 -1.52 -31.91 -6.85
C LYS A 277 -1.70 -32.70 -5.55
N SER A 278 -0.79 -32.60 -4.58
CA SER A 278 -1.07 -33.02 -3.20
C SER A 278 -2.17 -32.14 -2.61
N THR A 279 -2.90 -32.65 -1.63
CA THR A 279 -3.98 -31.89 -0.98
C THR A 279 -3.42 -30.83 -0.05
N VAL A 280 -4.13 -29.71 0.08
CA VAL A 280 -3.77 -28.65 1.04
C VAL A 280 -3.71 -29.18 2.47
N GLY A 281 -4.62 -30.07 2.85
CA GLY A 281 -4.63 -30.71 4.17
C GLY A 281 -3.36 -31.52 4.45
N ALA A 282 -2.88 -32.32 3.50
CA ALA A 282 -1.64 -33.09 3.66
C ALA A 282 -0.40 -32.19 3.75
N MET A 283 -0.42 -31.06 3.03
CA MET A 283 0.62 -30.05 3.13
C MET A 283 0.61 -29.37 4.50
N MET A 284 -0.56 -28.97 5.01
CA MET A 284 -0.67 -28.37 6.35
C MET A 284 -0.32 -29.35 7.47
N GLU A 285 -0.61 -30.64 7.31
CA GLU A 285 -0.19 -31.69 8.26
C GLU A 285 1.34 -31.83 8.34
N SER A 286 2.06 -31.59 7.24
CA SER A 286 3.51 -31.73 7.17
C SER A 286 4.27 -30.42 7.46
N HIS A 287 3.72 -29.27 7.06
CA HIS A 287 4.40 -27.97 7.11
C HIS A 287 3.79 -27.00 8.14
N GLY A 288 2.67 -27.36 8.78
CA GLY A 288 1.96 -26.50 9.71
C GLY A 288 0.97 -25.55 9.00
N GLN A 289 0.53 -24.52 9.73
CA GLN A 289 -0.27 -23.44 9.13
C GLN A 289 0.64 -22.46 8.39
N PRO A 290 0.15 -21.80 7.32
CA PRO A 290 0.94 -20.78 6.62
C PRO A 290 1.23 -19.60 7.55
N ASP A 291 2.40 -19.00 7.36
CA ASP A 291 2.81 -17.79 8.08
C ASP A 291 1.94 -16.59 7.68
N TRP A 292 1.51 -16.54 6.42
CA TRP A 292 0.49 -15.61 5.92
C TRP A 292 -0.18 -16.13 4.65
N VAL A 293 -1.29 -15.49 4.27
CA VAL A 293 -2.09 -15.86 3.09
C VAL A 293 -2.31 -14.62 2.23
N VAL A 294 -2.08 -14.76 0.92
CA VAL A 294 -2.34 -13.71 -0.06
C VAL A 294 -3.48 -14.15 -0.98
N ALA A 295 -4.52 -13.35 -1.11
CA ALA A 295 -5.56 -13.59 -2.11
C ALA A 295 -5.02 -13.27 -3.51
N VAL A 296 -5.24 -14.17 -4.46
CA VAL A 296 -4.79 -14.01 -5.86
C VAL A 296 -5.91 -14.41 -6.80
N GLU A 297 -5.81 -14.03 -8.06
CA GLU A 297 -6.78 -14.47 -9.06
C GLU A 297 -6.81 -16.01 -9.12
N GLY A 298 -8.02 -16.58 -8.98
CA GLY A 298 -8.24 -18.02 -8.99
C GLY A 298 -8.01 -18.73 -7.65
N GLY A 299 -7.65 -18.02 -6.58
CA GLY A 299 -7.51 -18.64 -5.28
C GLY A 299 -6.72 -17.86 -4.24
N TYR A 300 -5.82 -18.56 -3.57
CA TYR A 300 -4.97 -18.04 -2.52
C TYR A 300 -3.56 -18.57 -2.67
N GLN A 301 -2.62 -17.84 -2.11
CA GLN A 301 -1.23 -18.23 -1.98
C GLN A 301 -0.89 -18.35 -0.50
N LEU A 302 -0.62 -19.58 -0.06
CA LEU A 302 -0.30 -19.92 1.33
C LEU A 302 1.20 -19.88 1.51
N MET A 303 1.69 -18.94 2.32
CA MET A 303 3.09 -18.58 2.34
C MET A 303 3.79 -19.13 3.58
N TYR A 304 4.97 -19.69 3.38
CA TYR A 304 5.75 -20.35 4.42
C TYR A 304 7.16 -19.78 4.46
N LYS A 305 7.45 -18.96 5.47
CA LYS A 305 8.71 -18.26 5.69
C LYS A 305 9.88 -19.23 5.84
N ASN A 306 9.68 -20.29 6.63
CA ASN A 306 10.73 -21.30 6.90
C ASN A 306 11.15 -22.09 5.66
N TYR A 307 10.29 -22.13 4.64
CA TYR A 307 10.56 -22.84 3.39
C TYR A 307 10.88 -21.88 2.23
N HIS A 308 10.75 -20.57 2.46
CA HIS A 308 10.96 -19.50 1.49
C HIS A 308 10.05 -19.63 0.25
N ILE A 309 8.83 -20.15 0.40
CA ILE A 309 7.92 -20.48 -0.71
C ILE A 309 6.46 -20.12 -0.42
N GLY A 310 5.67 -19.97 -1.49
CA GLY A 310 4.22 -19.99 -1.44
C GLY A 310 3.63 -21.21 -2.15
N PHE A 311 2.51 -21.73 -1.65
CA PHE A 311 1.69 -22.74 -2.32
C PHE A 311 0.41 -22.09 -2.84
N GLY A 312 0.20 -22.11 -4.14
CA GLY A 312 -1.05 -21.67 -4.75
C GLY A 312 -2.13 -22.74 -4.60
N THR A 313 -3.32 -22.30 -4.22
CA THR A 313 -4.48 -23.15 -4.00
C THR A 313 -5.76 -22.47 -4.48
N PRO A 314 -6.71 -23.21 -5.07
CA PRO A 314 -8.05 -22.71 -5.41
C PRO A 314 -8.82 -22.16 -4.20
N HIS A 315 -9.79 -21.27 -4.41
CA HIS A 315 -10.59 -20.67 -3.32
C HIS A 315 -11.32 -21.69 -2.44
N GLU A 316 -11.68 -22.84 -3.02
CA GLU A 316 -12.42 -23.92 -2.38
C GLU A 316 -11.68 -24.55 -1.19
N TYR A 317 -10.35 -24.36 -1.08
CA TYR A 317 -9.56 -25.00 -0.03
C TYR A 317 -10.00 -24.62 1.38
N VAL A 318 -10.56 -23.41 1.54
CA VAL A 318 -11.06 -22.90 2.82
C VAL A 318 -12.20 -23.79 3.35
N GLN A 319 -12.98 -24.39 2.45
CA GLN A 319 -14.10 -25.27 2.78
C GLN A 319 -13.73 -26.75 2.63
N ASP A 320 -12.83 -27.08 1.71
CA ASP A 320 -12.37 -28.44 1.45
C ASP A 320 -10.84 -28.53 1.43
N PRO A 321 -10.19 -28.96 2.52
CA PRO A 321 -8.73 -29.15 2.56
C PRO A 321 -8.25 -30.28 1.64
N LYS A 322 -9.14 -31.06 1.01
CA LYS A 322 -8.75 -32.03 -0.03
C LYS A 322 -8.48 -31.38 -1.38
N THR A 323 -8.77 -30.08 -1.52
CA THR A 323 -8.42 -29.30 -2.70
C THR A 323 -6.91 -29.44 -3.00
N PRO A 324 -6.53 -29.73 -4.26
CA PRO A 324 -5.13 -29.90 -4.63
C PRO A 324 -4.40 -28.56 -4.73
N ILE A 325 -3.12 -28.57 -4.35
CA ILE A 325 -2.19 -27.47 -4.60
C ILE A 325 -1.97 -27.35 -6.11
N SER A 326 -2.15 -26.14 -6.63
CA SER A 326 -2.09 -25.84 -8.06
C SER A 326 -0.75 -25.24 -8.49
N SER A 327 -0.01 -24.59 -7.59
CA SER A 327 1.28 -24.00 -7.92
C SER A 327 2.23 -23.85 -6.75
N TYR A 328 3.52 -23.66 -7.06
CA TYR A 328 4.47 -23.02 -6.16
C TYR A 328 4.76 -21.61 -6.63
N TYR A 329 5.14 -20.78 -5.68
CA TYR A 329 5.76 -19.48 -5.88
C TYR A 329 7.07 -19.44 -5.11
N LEU A 330 8.13 -18.99 -5.78
CA LEU A 330 9.41 -18.74 -5.18
C LEU A 330 9.83 -17.30 -5.49
N PRO A 331 10.08 -16.45 -4.47
CA PRO A 331 10.79 -15.20 -4.69
C PRO A 331 12.21 -15.51 -5.15
N ILE A 332 12.69 -14.79 -6.15
CA ILE A 332 14.04 -14.94 -6.71
C ILE A 332 14.59 -13.56 -7.10
N ASN A 333 15.88 -13.53 -7.45
CA ASN A 333 16.54 -12.37 -8.00
C ASN A 333 17.60 -12.84 -9.00
N LEU A 334 17.17 -13.19 -10.22
CA LEU A 334 18.04 -13.72 -11.28
C LEU A 334 17.92 -12.90 -12.55
N SER A 335 19.05 -12.58 -13.18
CA SER A 335 19.03 -12.04 -14.54
C SER A 335 18.58 -13.08 -15.56
N GLU A 336 18.11 -12.62 -16.72
CA GLU A 336 17.75 -13.51 -17.83
C GLU A 336 18.88 -14.45 -18.23
N LYS A 337 20.11 -13.91 -18.28
CA LYS A 337 21.30 -14.69 -18.61
C LYS A 337 21.52 -15.83 -17.62
N GLU A 338 21.35 -15.58 -16.33
CA GLU A 338 21.51 -16.62 -15.31
C GLU A 338 20.42 -17.69 -15.40
N VAL A 339 19.17 -17.30 -15.68
CA VAL A 339 18.07 -18.26 -15.88
C VAL A 339 18.37 -19.14 -17.09
N ILE A 340 18.74 -18.56 -18.24
CA ILE A 340 19.03 -19.30 -19.48
C ILE A 340 20.27 -20.19 -19.31
N GLN A 341 21.31 -19.70 -18.61
CA GLN A 341 22.50 -20.51 -18.32
C GLN A 341 22.18 -21.74 -17.45
N SER A 342 21.21 -21.62 -16.55
CA SER A 342 20.84 -22.69 -15.62
C SER A 342 19.84 -23.67 -16.22
N LEU A 343 18.85 -23.18 -16.96
CA LEU A 343 17.69 -23.96 -17.41
C LEU A 343 17.67 -24.24 -18.93
N GLY A 344 18.53 -23.58 -19.70
CA GLY A 344 18.50 -23.58 -21.16
C GLY A 344 17.55 -22.52 -21.72
N GLU A 345 17.31 -22.58 -23.04
CA GLU A 345 16.46 -21.61 -23.72
C GLU A 345 14.97 -21.80 -23.36
N PRO A 346 14.23 -20.71 -23.07
CA PRO A 346 12.79 -20.76 -22.87
C PRO A 346 12.06 -21.02 -24.19
N ILE A 347 10.79 -21.39 -24.08
CA ILE A 347 9.90 -21.56 -25.25
C ILE A 347 9.43 -20.21 -25.77
N ALA A 348 9.15 -19.28 -24.85
CA ALA A 348 8.68 -17.95 -25.20
C ALA A 348 9.16 -16.90 -24.19
N LYS A 349 9.23 -15.67 -24.69
CA LYS A 349 9.37 -14.45 -23.90
C LYS A 349 8.20 -13.56 -24.28
N GLU A 350 7.32 -13.27 -23.34
CA GLU A 350 6.04 -12.61 -23.64
C GLU A 350 5.75 -11.52 -22.61
N TYR A 351 4.86 -10.61 -22.97
CA TYR A 351 4.24 -9.69 -22.04
C TYR A 351 2.86 -10.25 -21.70
N SER A 352 2.58 -10.46 -20.41
CA SER A 352 1.24 -10.79 -19.91
C SER A 352 0.51 -9.48 -19.63
N GLU A 353 -0.49 -9.17 -20.45
CA GLU A 353 -1.41 -8.06 -20.19
C GLU A 353 -2.22 -8.29 -18.90
N GLN A 354 -2.47 -9.55 -18.55
CA GLN A 354 -3.22 -9.93 -17.35
C GLN A 354 -2.42 -9.64 -16.07
N ASP A 355 -1.14 -10.00 -16.06
CA ASP A 355 -0.27 -9.85 -14.88
C ASP A 355 0.57 -8.56 -14.95
N GLY A 356 0.40 -7.74 -15.99
CA GLY A 356 1.20 -6.54 -16.24
C GLY A 356 2.71 -6.77 -16.26
N SER A 357 3.16 -7.98 -16.62
CA SER A 357 4.54 -8.42 -16.41
C SER A 357 5.12 -9.14 -17.63
N TYR A 358 6.44 -9.05 -17.76
CA TYR A 358 7.19 -9.79 -18.77
C TYR A 358 7.59 -11.15 -18.21
N LEU A 359 7.37 -12.19 -19.01
CA LEU A 359 7.55 -13.56 -18.59
C LEU A 359 8.53 -14.34 -19.47
N LEU A 360 9.39 -15.14 -18.83
CA LEU A 360 10.01 -16.29 -19.50
C LEU A 360 9.18 -17.53 -19.22
N TYR A 361 8.87 -18.26 -20.28
CA TYR A 361 8.02 -19.43 -20.23
C TYR A 361 8.76 -20.71 -20.61
N TYR A 362 8.61 -21.74 -19.78
CA TYR A 362 9.02 -23.12 -20.08
C TYR A 362 7.82 -24.06 -19.97
N ASP A 363 7.55 -24.80 -21.04
CA ASP A 363 6.58 -25.91 -21.04
C ASP A 363 7.27 -27.19 -20.57
N LEU A 364 6.79 -27.75 -19.46
CA LEU A 364 7.31 -28.96 -18.85
C LEU A 364 6.31 -30.14 -19.01
N GLY A 365 5.35 -30.02 -19.94
CA GLY A 365 4.29 -30.98 -20.20
C GLY A 365 3.13 -30.81 -19.22
N ASN A 366 3.12 -31.61 -18.16
CA ASN A 366 2.07 -31.55 -17.14
C ASN A 366 2.17 -30.31 -16.23
N TYR A 367 3.27 -29.56 -16.34
CA TYR A 367 3.58 -28.39 -15.54
C TYR A 367 4.13 -27.29 -16.44
N LYS A 368 4.03 -26.05 -15.95
CA LYS A 368 4.48 -24.85 -16.64
C LYS A 368 5.28 -24.01 -15.68
N LEU A 369 6.40 -23.46 -16.14
CA LEU A 369 7.29 -22.64 -15.33
C LEU A 369 7.34 -21.23 -15.91
N TYR A 370 7.07 -20.25 -15.06
CA TYR A 370 6.98 -18.84 -15.43
C TYR A 370 7.91 -18.03 -14.55
N PHE A 371 8.80 -17.25 -15.16
CA PHE A 371 9.62 -16.27 -14.46
C PHE A 371 9.05 -14.88 -14.71
N TYR A 372 8.81 -14.11 -13.66
CA TYR A 372 8.14 -12.81 -13.76
C TYR A 372 9.09 -11.65 -13.46
N LYS A 373 9.04 -10.62 -14.30
CA LYS A 373 9.66 -9.31 -14.08
C LYS A 373 8.71 -8.18 -14.52
N ASN A 374 8.86 -7.00 -13.94
CA ASN A 374 7.94 -5.88 -14.16
C ASN A 374 8.25 -5.04 -15.42
N THR A 375 9.40 -5.28 -16.07
CA THR A 375 9.90 -4.49 -17.20
C THR A 375 10.41 -5.42 -18.30
N ASP A 376 10.47 -4.97 -19.56
CA ASP A 376 11.12 -5.72 -20.64
C ASP A 376 12.65 -5.62 -20.60
N ASP A 377 13.19 -4.66 -19.83
CA ASP A 377 14.63 -4.41 -19.73
C ASP A 377 15.39 -5.72 -19.44
N PRO A 378 16.29 -6.16 -20.35
CA PRO A 378 17.08 -7.38 -20.14
C PRO A 378 18.14 -7.25 -19.04
N ALA A 379 18.46 -6.03 -18.59
CA ALA A 379 19.34 -5.79 -17.45
C ALA A 379 18.63 -6.06 -16.11
N GLU A 380 17.30 -5.98 -16.09
CA GLU A 380 16.50 -6.25 -14.91
C GLU A 380 16.39 -7.75 -14.59
N THR A 381 16.23 -8.04 -13.31
CA THR A 381 16.13 -9.41 -12.77
C THR A 381 14.69 -9.86 -12.65
N TYR A 382 14.45 -11.16 -12.87
CA TYR A 382 13.20 -11.82 -12.48
C TYR A 382 13.08 -11.84 -10.95
N LYS A 383 11.90 -11.41 -10.46
CA LYS A 383 11.60 -11.24 -9.03
C LYS A 383 10.89 -12.46 -8.43
N SER A 384 10.25 -13.27 -9.28
CA SER A 384 9.66 -14.53 -8.85
C SER A 384 9.64 -15.56 -9.95
N VAL A 385 9.53 -16.82 -9.54
CA VAL A 385 9.22 -17.94 -10.43
C VAL A 385 8.01 -18.69 -9.89
N LYS A 386 7.08 -19.04 -10.77
CA LYS A 386 5.92 -19.89 -10.46
C LYS A 386 5.99 -21.19 -11.25
N LEU A 387 5.88 -22.31 -10.55
CA LEU A 387 5.67 -23.63 -11.16
C LEU A 387 4.20 -23.99 -10.99
N ILE A 388 3.47 -24.14 -12.09
CA ILE A 388 2.02 -24.30 -12.11
C ILE A 388 1.69 -25.67 -12.70
N ALA A 389 0.78 -26.40 -12.06
CA ALA A 389 0.19 -27.60 -12.64
C ALA A 389 -0.69 -27.21 -13.84
N SER A 390 -0.42 -27.78 -15.01
CA SER A 390 -1.29 -27.57 -16.16
C SER A 390 -2.66 -28.15 -15.84
N LEU A 391 -3.71 -27.34 -16.01
CA LEU A 391 -5.08 -27.85 -16.08
C LEU A 391 -5.09 -28.86 -17.23
N ALA A 392 -5.49 -30.10 -16.94
CA ALA A 392 -5.56 -31.14 -17.96
C ALA A 392 -6.41 -30.64 -19.14
N ALA A 393 -5.89 -30.77 -20.36
CA ALA A 393 -6.61 -30.51 -21.59
C ALA A 393 -7.76 -31.50 -21.80
#